data_AF-A0A382AXN5-F1
#
_entry.id   AF-A0A382AXN5-F1
#
_cell.length_a   1.000
_cell.length_b   1.000
_cell.length_c   1.000
_cell.angle_alpha   90.00
_cell.angle_beta   90.00
_cell.angle_gamma   90.00
#
_symmetry.space_group_name_H-M   'P 1'
#
loop_
_entity.id
_entity.type
_entity.pdbx_description
1 polymer ?
#
loop_
_entity_poly.entity_id
_entity_poly.type
_entity_poly.pdbx_seq_one_letter_code
_entity_poly.pdbx_strand_id
1 'polypeptide(L)'
;MRKVFLLAVFPVITGLILIYVSVGAFAAGGVDEHYWPQWRGPNFDGVAPSGDPPIEWSETKNIAWKVGIPGNGFATPVVWEDTIFILSAVPVTNGGPLEAFSSVASHHQALENTAETPRGNNAGIASAPLVQPTKQRGQRRRPSRRQAEPLQAMDFTVMALSRTDGSLIWSDVARHETPHEGKQTNNSWASSSAITDGEHVFAFFGSRGLYAYDMEGNLQWDVDFGDMRIRNGFGEGTSPALHGDTIVIVWDHQGDSFIVALDKN
;
A
#
# COMPACT_ATOMS: atom_id res chain seq x y z
N MET A 1 81.99 52.97 -18.61
CA MET A 1 81.02 54.00 -19.07
C MET A 1 79.61 53.47 -18.83
N ARG A 2 78.73 54.26 -18.16
CA ARG A 2 77.24 54.33 -18.28
C ARG A 2 76.45 52.99 -18.24
N LYS A 3 75.41 52.72 -17.43
CA LYS A 3 74.41 53.49 -16.65
C LYS A 3 73.68 52.50 -15.71
N VAL A 4 73.10 53.04 -14.63
CA VAL A 4 72.21 52.42 -13.61
C VAL A 4 70.77 52.20 -14.14
N PHE A 5 70.04 51.18 -13.65
CA PHE A 5 68.57 51.11 -13.35
C PHE A 5 68.25 49.65 -12.89
N LEU A 6 68.02 49.31 -11.61
CA LEU A 6 66.86 49.44 -10.69
C LEU A 6 65.63 48.55 -11.01
N LEU A 7 65.20 47.81 -9.96
CA LEU A 7 63.88 47.19 -9.64
C LEU A 7 63.46 45.86 -10.30
N ALA A 8 63.31 44.80 -9.50
CA ALA A 8 62.04 44.42 -8.84
C ALA A 8 62.13 42.95 -8.35
N VAL A 9 61.91 42.71 -7.05
CA VAL A 9 61.84 41.38 -6.45
C VAL A 9 60.36 40.97 -6.40
N PHE A 10 59.98 39.93 -7.14
CA PHE A 10 58.67 39.26 -7.01
C PHE A 10 58.79 38.12 -5.99
N PRO A 11 57.96 38.06 -4.94
CA PRO A 11 57.88 36.85 -4.11
C PRO A 11 57.00 35.82 -4.83
N VAL A 12 57.59 34.65 -5.11
CA VAL A 12 56.88 33.45 -5.55
C VAL A 12 56.06 32.93 -4.38
N ILE A 13 54.73 33.07 -4.45
CA ILE A 13 53.81 32.44 -3.49
C ILE A 13 53.58 31.00 -3.96
N THR A 14 54.28 30.06 -3.32
CA THR A 14 54.06 28.62 -3.52
C THR A 14 52.82 28.20 -2.72
N GLY A 15 51.73 27.89 -3.40
CA GLY A 15 50.48 27.42 -2.78
C GLY A 15 50.57 25.98 -2.30
N LEU A 16 50.26 25.75 -1.02
CA LEU A 16 50.02 24.43 -0.42
C LEU A 16 48.60 23.97 -0.77
N ILE A 17 48.47 22.94 -1.61
CA ILE A 17 47.20 22.25 -1.86
C ILE A 17 47.04 21.17 -0.79
N LEU A 18 46.15 21.39 0.17
CA LEU A 18 45.68 20.38 1.11
C LEU A 18 44.58 19.56 0.42
N ILE A 19 44.91 18.33 0.03
CA ILE A 19 43.93 17.35 -0.46
C ILE A 19 43.20 16.81 0.77
N TYR A 20 41.96 17.26 0.97
CA TYR A 20 41.04 16.69 1.94
C TYR A 20 40.46 15.40 1.35
N VAL A 21 40.97 14.24 1.80
CA VAL A 21 40.31 12.96 1.54
C VAL A 21 39.27 12.75 2.63
N SER A 22 38.02 13.10 2.34
CA SER A 22 36.89 12.74 3.19
C SER A 22 36.62 11.25 3.04
N VAL A 23 37.01 10.45 4.03
CA VAL A 23 36.49 9.09 4.20
C VAL A 23 35.05 9.23 4.68
N GLY A 24 34.10 9.16 3.75
CA GLY A 24 32.68 9.07 4.08
C GLY A 24 32.42 7.73 4.75
N ALA A 25 32.10 7.75 6.05
CA ALA A 25 31.48 6.62 6.70
C ALA A 25 30.06 6.48 6.12
N PHE A 26 29.80 5.43 5.36
CA PHE A 26 28.44 5.04 5.03
C PHE A 26 27.80 4.54 6.32
N ALA A 27 27.02 5.40 6.98
CA ALA A 27 26.04 4.93 7.94
C ALA A 27 25.02 4.13 7.13
N ALA A 28 24.91 2.83 7.39
CA ALA A 28 23.72 2.09 7.01
C ALA A 28 22.56 2.75 7.78
N GLY A 29 21.81 3.62 7.11
CA GLY A 29 20.62 4.24 7.67
C GLY A 29 19.58 3.16 7.87
N GLY A 30 19.57 2.55 9.06
CA GLY A 30 18.41 1.80 9.50
C GLY A 30 17.23 2.77 9.57
N VAL A 31 16.11 2.41 8.96
CA VAL A 31 14.85 3.12 9.19
C VAL A 31 14.52 2.99 10.68
N ASP A 32 14.13 4.09 11.32
CA ASP A 32 13.72 4.11 12.72
C ASP A 32 12.69 3.00 13.00
N GLU A 33 12.89 2.20 14.05
CA GLU A 33 11.97 1.12 14.47
C GLU A 33 10.56 1.65 14.80
N HIS A 34 10.41 2.96 14.94
CA HIS A 34 9.11 3.63 15.11
C HIS A 34 8.25 3.69 13.85
N TYR A 35 8.80 3.38 12.67
CA TYR A 35 8.08 3.37 11.40
C TYR A 35 7.81 1.95 10.88
N TRP A 36 6.80 1.83 10.01
CA TRP A 36 6.42 0.59 9.35
C TRP A 36 6.29 0.80 7.83
N PRO A 37 7.41 1.02 7.11
CA PRO A 37 7.38 1.52 5.73
C PRO A 37 6.89 0.52 4.68
N GLN A 38 6.67 -0.75 5.01
CA GLN A 38 6.42 -1.81 4.03
C GLN A 38 5.74 -3.06 4.61
N TRP A 39 5.35 -3.98 3.73
CA TRP A 39 4.88 -5.32 4.08
C TRP A 39 5.97 -6.07 4.86
N ARG A 40 5.78 -6.26 6.17
CA ARG A 40 6.73 -6.83 7.17
C ARG A 40 7.63 -5.83 7.92
N GLY A 41 7.36 -4.55 7.82
CA GLY A 41 7.97 -3.55 8.71
C GLY A 41 9.42 -3.23 8.37
N PRO A 42 10.13 -2.50 9.23
CA PRO A 42 11.42 -1.87 8.92
C PRO A 42 12.53 -2.90 8.63
N ASN A 43 12.46 -4.09 9.24
CA ASN A 43 13.47 -5.14 9.14
C ASN A 43 13.05 -6.32 8.25
N PHE A 44 11.93 -6.23 7.52
CA PHE A 44 11.40 -7.29 6.64
C PHE A 44 11.03 -8.61 7.35
N ASP A 45 10.98 -8.63 8.68
CA ASP A 45 10.76 -9.83 9.49
C ASP A 45 9.35 -9.91 10.11
N GLY A 46 8.58 -8.82 10.07
CA GLY A 46 7.25 -8.72 10.66
C GLY A 46 7.28 -8.59 12.18
N VAL A 47 8.38 -8.15 12.76
CA VAL A 47 8.55 -7.99 14.21
C VAL A 47 8.51 -6.50 14.59
N ALA A 48 7.87 -6.20 15.73
CA ALA A 48 7.90 -4.89 16.37
C ALA A 48 8.67 -5.01 17.71
N PRO A 49 10.01 -4.90 17.73
CA PRO A 49 10.82 -5.23 18.91
C PRO A 49 10.51 -4.36 20.13
N SER A 50 10.18 -3.09 19.90
CA SER A 50 9.81 -2.11 20.92
C SER A 50 8.29 -2.01 21.15
N GLY A 51 7.51 -2.92 20.59
CA GLY A 51 6.05 -2.90 20.69
C GLY A 51 5.58 -3.24 22.10
N ASP A 52 4.74 -2.39 22.69
CA ASP A 52 4.04 -2.63 23.96
C ASP A 52 2.51 -2.54 23.75
N PRO A 53 1.91 -3.49 23.00
CA PRO A 53 0.49 -3.42 22.67
C PRO A 53 -0.39 -3.80 23.88
N PRO A 54 -1.57 -3.20 24.03
CA PRO A 54 -2.52 -3.62 25.06
C PRO A 54 -2.99 -5.06 24.84
N ILE A 55 -3.18 -5.80 25.94
CA ILE A 55 -3.56 -7.23 25.92
C ILE A 55 -5.05 -7.49 26.18
N GLU A 56 -5.86 -6.44 26.33
CA GLU A 56 -7.30 -6.52 26.56
C GLU A 56 -8.04 -5.66 25.54
N TRP A 57 -9.18 -6.15 25.03
CA TRP A 57 -9.89 -5.49 23.92
C TRP A 57 -11.41 -5.63 24.05
N SER A 58 -12.13 -4.59 23.63
CA SER A 58 -13.58 -4.63 23.37
C SER A 58 -13.93 -3.57 22.32
N GLU A 59 -15.20 -3.51 21.88
CA GLU A 59 -15.70 -2.44 21.00
C GLU A 59 -15.55 -1.03 21.61
N THR A 60 -15.19 -0.91 22.89
CA THR A 60 -15.05 0.37 23.60
C THR A 60 -13.74 0.49 24.39
N LYS A 61 -12.91 -0.55 24.43
CA LYS A 61 -11.68 -0.60 25.22
C LYS A 61 -10.48 -0.78 24.30
N ASN A 62 -9.49 0.09 24.49
CA ASN A 62 -8.23 0.09 23.74
C ASN A 62 -8.39 0.28 22.21
N ILE A 63 -9.56 0.77 21.76
CA ILE A 63 -9.74 1.32 20.42
C ILE A 63 -9.37 2.80 20.48
N ALA A 64 -8.29 3.21 19.80
CA ALA A 64 -7.89 4.61 19.72
C ALA A 64 -8.86 5.42 18.84
N TRP A 65 -9.20 4.89 17.68
CA TRP A 65 -10.18 5.44 16.75
C TRP A 65 -10.59 4.37 15.74
N LYS A 66 -11.67 4.63 14.99
CA LYS A 66 -12.13 3.81 13.88
C LYS A 66 -12.77 4.70 12.83
N VAL A 67 -12.31 4.58 11.60
CA VAL A 67 -12.87 5.26 10.44
C VAL A 67 -13.21 4.21 9.38
N GLY A 68 -14.27 4.44 8.63
CA GLY A 68 -14.58 3.56 7.52
C GLY A 68 -13.77 3.96 6.28
N ILE A 69 -13.37 2.95 5.51
CA ILE A 69 -12.58 3.10 4.29
C ILE A 69 -13.47 2.71 3.10
N PRO A 70 -13.59 3.54 2.06
CA PRO A 70 -14.37 3.21 0.88
C PRO A 70 -13.70 2.09 0.07
N GLY A 71 -14.52 1.30 -0.63
CA GLY A 71 -14.01 0.23 -1.48
C GLY A 71 -13.50 -0.99 -0.72
N ASN A 72 -12.52 -1.67 -1.31
CA ASN A 72 -11.91 -2.87 -0.77
C ASN A 72 -10.42 -2.93 -1.11
N GLY A 73 -9.59 -3.24 -0.12
CA GLY A 73 -8.16 -3.47 -0.29
C GLY A 73 -7.66 -4.41 0.81
N PHE A 74 -6.78 -5.34 0.44
CA PHE A 74 -6.13 -6.28 1.36
C PHE A 74 -4.64 -5.98 1.57
N ALA A 75 -4.17 -4.86 1.02
CA ALA A 75 -2.88 -4.28 1.32
C ALA A 75 -2.65 -4.14 2.83
N THR A 76 -1.41 -4.37 3.27
CA THR A 76 -0.99 -3.98 4.63
C THR A 76 -0.83 -2.46 4.67
N PRO A 77 -1.35 -1.77 5.69
CA PRO A 77 -1.08 -0.34 5.86
C PRO A 77 0.41 -0.13 6.08
N VAL A 78 0.96 0.94 5.50
CA VAL A 78 2.31 1.40 5.85
C VAL A 78 2.21 2.65 6.70
N VAL A 79 3.08 2.77 7.69
CA VAL A 79 3.05 3.84 8.69
C VAL A 79 4.37 4.58 8.64
N TRP A 80 4.29 5.89 8.44
CA TRP A 80 5.43 6.78 8.48
C TRP A 80 5.09 7.99 9.33
N GLU A 81 5.83 8.18 10.43
CA GLU A 81 5.52 9.20 11.45
C GLU A 81 4.05 9.14 11.92
N ASP A 82 3.31 10.23 11.72
CA ASP A 82 1.90 10.40 12.06
C ASP A 82 0.96 10.12 10.89
N THR A 83 1.46 9.52 9.80
CA THR A 83 0.68 9.21 8.60
C THR A 83 0.58 7.70 8.37
N ILE A 84 -0.62 7.24 8.01
CA ILE A 84 -0.92 5.88 7.59
C ILE A 84 -1.31 5.92 6.12
N PHE A 85 -0.60 5.18 5.27
CA PHE A 85 -0.95 5.02 3.87
C PHE A 85 -1.63 3.68 3.63
N ILE A 86 -2.74 3.72 2.91
CA ILE A 86 -3.51 2.54 2.51
C ILE A 86 -3.85 2.60 1.02
N LEU A 87 -4.01 1.41 0.43
CA LEU A 87 -4.48 1.25 -0.94
C LEU A 87 -5.89 0.66 -0.91
N SER A 88 -6.77 1.19 -1.76
CA SER A 88 -8.14 0.68 -1.91
C SER A 88 -8.56 0.67 -3.37
N ALA A 89 -9.41 -0.29 -3.73
CA ALA A 89 -10.14 -0.26 -4.98
C ALA A 89 -11.60 0.08 -4.70
N VAL A 90 -12.01 1.28 -5.12
CA VAL A 90 -13.34 1.83 -4.88
C VAL A 90 -14.19 1.60 -6.13
N PRO A 91 -15.32 0.89 -6.03
CA PRO A 91 -16.24 0.77 -7.16
C PRO A 91 -16.71 2.16 -7.60
N VAL A 92 -16.62 2.42 -8.90
CA VAL A 92 -17.02 3.71 -9.45
C VAL A 92 -18.52 3.90 -9.22
N THR A 93 -18.85 4.99 -8.54
CA THR A 93 -20.21 5.52 -8.35
C THR A 93 -20.19 7.02 -8.65
N ASN A 94 -21.35 7.66 -8.80
CA ASN A 94 -21.45 9.04 -9.30
C ASN A 94 -20.73 10.13 -8.45
N GLY A 95 -20.13 9.79 -7.29
CA GLY A 95 -19.50 10.73 -6.35
C GLY A 95 -17.97 10.62 -6.18
N GLY A 96 -17.31 9.60 -6.73
CA GLY A 96 -15.86 9.40 -6.57
C GLY A 96 -15.39 9.09 -5.13
N PRO A 97 -14.07 9.00 -4.88
CA PRO A 97 -13.54 8.48 -3.61
C PRO A 97 -13.70 9.42 -2.41
N LEU A 98 -13.58 10.74 -2.59
CA LEU A 98 -13.71 11.71 -1.49
C LEU A 98 -15.14 11.75 -0.94
N GLU A 99 -16.14 11.74 -1.83
CA GLU A 99 -17.54 11.62 -1.40
C GLU A 99 -17.82 10.24 -0.79
N ALA A 100 -17.20 9.18 -1.33
CA ALA A 100 -17.29 7.85 -0.73
C ALA A 100 -16.70 7.83 0.69
N PHE A 101 -15.54 8.44 0.92
CA PHE A 101 -14.94 8.54 2.26
C PHE A 101 -15.81 9.39 3.20
N SER A 102 -16.26 10.56 2.75
CA SER A 102 -17.09 11.47 3.55
C SER A 102 -18.45 10.85 3.91
N SER A 103 -19.07 10.13 2.98
CA SER A 103 -20.34 9.43 3.21
C SER A 103 -20.19 8.28 4.21
N VAL A 104 -19.08 7.55 4.16
CA VAL A 104 -18.76 6.50 5.12
C VAL A 104 -18.49 7.08 6.51
N ALA A 105 -17.72 8.16 6.62
CA ALA A 105 -17.47 8.86 7.88
C ALA A 105 -18.79 9.35 8.51
N SER A 106 -19.68 9.92 7.70
CA SER A 106 -21.02 10.37 8.13
C SER A 106 -21.91 9.20 8.58
N HIS A 107 -21.86 8.06 7.90
CA HIS A 107 -22.63 6.88 8.27
C HIS A 107 -22.15 6.26 9.59
N HIS A 108 -20.84 6.25 9.86
CA HIS A 108 -20.29 5.75 11.12
C HIS A 108 -20.76 6.60 12.30
N GLN A 109 -20.73 7.93 12.17
CA GLN A 109 -21.23 8.84 13.20
C GLN A 109 -22.72 8.64 13.49
N ALA A 110 -23.53 8.27 12.48
CA ALA A 110 -24.95 7.93 12.68
C ALA A 110 -25.16 6.57 13.39
N LEU A 111 -24.31 5.57 13.12
CA LEU A 111 -24.38 4.25 13.76
C LEU A 111 -23.91 4.27 15.22
N GLU A 112 -22.88 5.06 15.55
CA GLU A 112 -22.44 5.24 16.93
C GLU A 112 -23.52 5.88 17.81
N ASN A 113 -24.32 6.78 17.24
CA ASN A 113 -25.44 7.43 17.92
C ASN A 113 -26.68 6.52 18.12
N THR A 114 -26.69 5.29 17.59
CA THR A 114 -27.85 4.38 17.63
C THR A 114 -27.57 3.03 18.30
N ALA A 115 -26.38 2.83 18.88
CA ALA A 115 -25.95 1.54 19.42
C ALA A 115 -26.37 1.29 20.90
N GLU A 116 -27.64 0.96 21.13
CA GLU A 116 -28.04 0.06 22.22
C GLU A 116 -28.86 -1.11 21.63
N THR A 117 -28.23 -2.25 21.41
CA THR A 117 -28.96 -3.53 21.28
C THR A 117 -28.08 -4.65 21.86
N PRO A 118 -28.49 -5.31 22.96
CA PRO A 118 -27.69 -6.37 23.56
C PRO A 118 -27.59 -7.60 22.65
N ARG A 119 -26.37 -8.08 22.38
CA ARG A 119 -26.15 -9.39 21.74
C ARG A 119 -26.42 -10.50 22.77
N GLY A 120 -27.42 -11.34 22.47
CA GLY A 120 -27.83 -12.48 23.29
C GLY A 120 -26.77 -13.59 23.34
N ASN A 121 -26.72 -14.24 24.51
CA ASN A 121 -25.73 -15.24 24.89
C ASN A 121 -25.85 -16.53 24.05
N ASN A 122 -24.71 -17.04 23.56
CA ASN A 122 -24.63 -18.37 22.94
C ASN A 122 -24.80 -19.47 24.00
N ALA A 123 -26.00 -20.03 24.12
CA ALA A 123 -26.24 -21.28 24.84
C ALA A 123 -26.95 -22.29 23.91
N GLY A 124 -26.28 -23.41 23.65
CA GLY A 124 -26.89 -24.66 23.17
C GLY A 124 -26.99 -24.85 21.65
N ILE A 125 -25.96 -25.44 21.03
CA ILE A 125 -26.15 -26.15 19.75
C ILE A 125 -26.48 -27.60 20.10
N ALA A 126 -27.77 -27.94 20.02
CA ALA A 126 -28.20 -29.34 20.00
C ALA A 126 -27.88 -29.95 18.63
N SER A 127 -27.20 -31.10 18.64
CA SER A 127 -26.86 -31.87 17.45
C SER A 127 -28.09 -32.48 16.78
N ALA A 128 -28.36 -32.11 15.53
CA ALA A 128 -29.40 -32.71 14.70
C ALA A 128 -28.93 -34.05 14.06
N PRO A 129 -29.81 -35.05 13.85
CA PRO A 129 -29.41 -36.36 13.37
C PRO A 129 -29.16 -36.37 11.84
N LEU A 130 -28.17 -37.17 11.44
CA LEU A 130 -27.79 -37.40 10.04
C LEU A 130 -28.86 -38.20 9.29
N VAL A 131 -29.52 -37.59 8.31
CA VAL A 131 -30.37 -38.26 7.32
C VAL A 131 -29.49 -38.70 6.14
N GLN A 132 -29.43 -40.01 5.86
CA GLN A 132 -28.74 -40.53 4.67
C GLN A 132 -29.62 -40.38 3.43
N PRO A 133 -29.10 -39.86 2.30
CA PRO A 133 -29.89 -39.68 1.09
C PRO A 133 -29.96 -40.98 0.26
N THR A 134 -31.18 -41.36 -0.12
CA THR A 134 -31.48 -42.43 -1.07
C THR A 134 -31.13 -42.03 -2.50
N LYS A 135 -30.51 -42.95 -3.26
CA LYS A 135 -30.12 -42.75 -4.67
C LYS A 135 -31.35 -42.82 -5.57
N GLN A 136 -31.78 -41.68 -6.13
CA GLN A 136 -32.52 -41.65 -7.40
C GLN A 136 -31.68 -40.96 -8.48
N ARG A 137 -31.36 -41.74 -9.52
CA ARG A 137 -30.50 -41.36 -10.63
C ARG A 137 -31.31 -40.56 -11.66
N GLY A 138 -31.58 -39.29 -11.35
CA GLY A 138 -32.08 -38.32 -12.32
C GLY A 138 -30.93 -37.79 -13.19
N GLN A 139 -31.18 -37.62 -14.49
CA GLN A 139 -30.21 -37.07 -15.45
C GLN A 139 -29.63 -35.74 -14.93
N ARG A 140 -28.31 -35.70 -14.71
CA ARG A 140 -27.58 -34.45 -14.41
C ARG A 140 -27.68 -33.54 -15.61
N ARG A 141 -28.60 -32.56 -15.57
CA ARG A 141 -28.52 -31.37 -16.42
C ARG A 141 -27.16 -30.74 -16.14
N ARG A 142 -26.35 -30.58 -17.19
CA ARG A 142 -25.11 -29.81 -17.10
C ARG A 142 -25.46 -28.46 -16.47
N PRO A 143 -24.76 -27.99 -15.41
CA PRO A 143 -24.99 -26.65 -14.92
C PRO A 143 -24.75 -25.70 -16.09
N SER A 144 -25.71 -24.81 -16.34
CA SER A 144 -25.51 -23.72 -17.26
C SER A 144 -24.22 -23.01 -16.86
N ARG A 145 -23.36 -22.74 -17.85
CA ARG A 145 -22.17 -21.92 -17.65
C ARG A 145 -22.68 -20.58 -17.11
N ARG A 146 -22.55 -20.35 -15.80
CA ARG A 146 -22.88 -19.07 -15.17
C ARG A 146 -22.06 -18.04 -15.94
N GLN A 147 -22.73 -17.19 -16.72
CA GLN A 147 -22.03 -16.06 -17.35
C GLN A 147 -21.36 -15.31 -16.20
N ALA A 148 -20.06 -15.08 -16.33
CA ALA A 148 -19.38 -14.22 -15.39
C ALA A 148 -20.07 -12.85 -15.50
N GLU A 149 -20.49 -12.30 -14.36
CA GLU A 149 -21.02 -10.94 -14.32
C GLU A 149 -19.95 -10.00 -14.88
N PRO A 150 -20.32 -8.99 -15.67
CA PRO A 150 -19.37 -8.02 -16.19
C PRO A 150 -18.64 -7.34 -15.04
N LEU A 151 -17.33 -7.16 -15.20
CA LEU A 151 -16.52 -6.48 -14.21
C LEU A 151 -16.92 -5.00 -14.13
N GLN A 152 -17.00 -4.49 -12.91
CA GLN A 152 -17.30 -3.08 -12.65
C GLN A 152 -16.02 -2.25 -12.70
N ALA A 153 -16.11 -1.03 -13.22
CA ALA A 153 -15.04 -0.04 -13.15
C ALA A 153 -14.66 0.27 -11.70
N MET A 154 -13.37 0.42 -11.45
CA MET A 154 -12.80 0.72 -10.14
C MET A 154 -11.93 1.98 -10.22
N ASP A 155 -11.99 2.78 -9.17
CA ASP A 155 -10.97 3.77 -8.84
C ASP A 155 -9.93 3.09 -7.94
N PHE A 156 -8.70 2.98 -8.43
CA PHE A 156 -7.54 2.46 -7.70
C PHE A 156 -6.92 3.62 -6.94
N THR A 157 -7.15 3.65 -5.63
CA THR A 157 -7.01 4.85 -4.81
C THR A 157 -5.90 4.68 -3.78
N VAL A 158 -5.06 5.70 -3.67
CA VAL A 158 -4.08 5.86 -2.60
C VAL A 158 -4.66 6.83 -1.57
N MET A 159 -4.55 6.52 -0.29
CA MET A 159 -5.07 7.37 0.78
C MET A 159 -4.05 7.53 1.90
N ALA A 160 -3.89 8.76 2.38
CA ALA A 160 -3.12 9.10 3.57
C ALA A 160 -4.07 9.50 4.71
N LEU A 161 -3.95 8.82 5.84
CA LEU A 161 -4.75 9.05 7.03
C LEU A 161 -3.86 9.51 8.17
N SER A 162 -4.38 10.41 8.99
CA SER A 162 -3.77 10.77 10.27
C SER A 162 -3.78 9.57 11.21
N ARG A 163 -2.61 9.21 11.72
CA ARG A 163 -2.45 8.17 12.75
C ARG A 163 -3.08 8.59 14.08
N THR A 164 -3.22 9.88 14.32
CA THR A 164 -3.73 10.43 15.59
C THR A 164 -5.22 10.19 15.75
N ASP A 165 -6.00 10.35 14.68
CA ASP A 165 -7.47 10.35 14.73
C ASP A 165 -8.16 9.66 13.55
N GLY A 166 -7.40 9.12 12.59
CA GLY A 166 -7.93 8.45 11.41
C GLY A 166 -8.49 9.40 10.34
N SER A 167 -8.36 10.72 10.52
CA SER A 167 -8.86 11.69 9.53
C SER A 167 -8.10 11.58 8.20
N LEU A 168 -8.80 11.83 7.09
CA LEU A 168 -8.18 11.84 5.77
C LEU A 168 -7.30 13.09 5.63
N ILE A 169 -6.02 12.88 5.35
CA ILE A 169 -5.07 13.94 5.01
C ILE A 169 -5.19 14.24 3.52
N TRP A 170 -5.04 13.22 2.68
CA TRP A 170 -5.23 13.31 1.24
C TRP A 170 -5.62 11.96 0.64
N SER A 171 -6.21 12.00 -0.56
CA SER A 171 -6.44 10.81 -1.39
C SER A 171 -6.32 11.16 -2.86
N ASP A 172 -5.84 10.22 -3.66
CA ASP A 172 -5.77 10.35 -5.11
C ASP A 172 -6.22 9.06 -5.82
N VAL A 173 -6.83 9.22 -7.01
CA VAL A 173 -7.16 8.11 -7.91
C VAL A 173 -6.00 7.89 -8.87
N ALA A 174 -5.12 6.96 -8.51
CA ALA A 174 -3.99 6.58 -9.35
C ALA A 174 -4.45 6.08 -10.73
N ARG A 175 -5.57 5.34 -10.76
CA ARG A 175 -6.16 4.85 -12.01
C ARG A 175 -7.65 4.66 -11.92
N HIS A 176 -8.35 5.03 -12.98
CA HIS A 176 -9.74 4.70 -13.20
C HIS A 176 -9.85 3.66 -14.31
N GLU A 177 -10.18 2.42 -13.98
CA GLU A 177 -10.33 1.39 -15.00
C GLU A 177 -11.19 0.19 -14.56
N THR A 178 -11.82 -0.48 -15.53
CA THR A 178 -12.39 -1.80 -15.33
C THR A 178 -11.26 -2.84 -15.30
N PRO A 179 -11.12 -3.64 -14.23
CA PRO A 179 -10.14 -4.73 -14.22
C PRO A 179 -10.29 -5.63 -15.44
N HIS A 180 -9.17 -5.99 -16.08
CA HIS A 180 -9.16 -6.81 -17.30
C HIS A 180 -9.58 -8.27 -17.07
N GLU A 181 -9.29 -8.81 -15.89
CA GLU A 181 -9.65 -10.16 -15.46
C GLU A 181 -10.36 -10.13 -14.10
N GLY A 182 -10.89 -11.26 -13.65
CA GLY A 182 -11.53 -11.40 -12.33
C GLY A 182 -10.56 -11.86 -11.24
N LYS A 183 -11.02 -11.81 -9.99
CA LYS A 183 -10.26 -12.28 -8.82
C LYS A 183 -11.09 -13.27 -7.98
N GLN A 184 -10.43 -13.99 -7.08
CA GLN A 184 -11.11 -14.82 -6.09
C GLN A 184 -11.70 -13.96 -4.97
N THR A 185 -12.66 -14.53 -4.24
CA THR A 185 -13.40 -13.83 -3.19
C THR A 185 -12.50 -13.39 -2.04
N ASN A 186 -11.41 -14.11 -1.80
CA ASN A 186 -10.40 -13.83 -0.76
C ASN A 186 -9.21 -12.99 -1.26
N ASN A 187 -9.32 -12.38 -2.44
CA ASN A 187 -8.36 -11.39 -2.92
C ASN A 187 -9.05 -10.01 -3.08
N SER A 188 -8.31 -8.93 -3.30
CA SER A 188 -8.81 -7.59 -3.60
C SER A 188 -8.16 -7.05 -4.89
N TRP A 189 -8.65 -5.93 -5.41
CA TRP A 189 -8.01 -5.21 -6.52
C TRP A 189 -6.87 -4.29 -6.06
N ALA A 190 -6.68 -4.17 -4.74
CA ALA A 190 -5.65 -3.38 -4.07
C ALA A 190 -4.96 -4.23 -2.98
N SER A 191 -4.43 -5.40 -3.38
CA SER A 191 -3.84 -6.38 -2.45
C SER A 191 -2.35 -6.19 -2.21
N SER A 192 -1.66 -5.61 -3.20
CA SER A 192 -0.27 -5.23 -3.08
C SER A 192 -0.15 -4.12 -2.03
N SER A 193 0.78 -4.25 -1.09
CA SER A 193 1.02 -3.20 -0.09
C SER A 193 1.83 -2.07 -0.72
N ALA A 194 1.55 -0.83 -0.33
CA ALA A 194 2.43 0.29 -0.66
C ALA A 194 3.78 0.12 0.05
N ILE A 195 4.77 0.93 -0.37
CA ILE A 195 6.04 1.10 0.34
C ILE A 195 6.40 2.59 0.38
N THR A 196 7.20 3.01 1.36
CA THR A 196 7.67 4.40 1.49
C THR A 196 9.10 4.46 2.00
N ASP A 197 9.85 5.47 1.57
CA ASP A 197 11.15 5.86 2.11
C ASP A 197 11.07 7.11 3.01
N GLY A 198 9.88 7.66 3.22
CA GLY A 198 9.64 8.91 3.94
C GLY A 198 9.74 10.17 3.09
N GLU A 199 10.13 10.06 1.83
CA GLU A 199 10.09 11.15 0.84
C GLU A 199 9.00 10.88 -0.21
N HIS A 200 8.77 9.60 -0.49
CA HIS A 200 7.83 9.11 -1.48
C HIS A 200 6.95 8.00 -0.94
N VAL A 201 5.79 7.84 -1.56
CA VAL A 201 4.89 6.69 -1.39
C VAL A 201 4.74 6.00 -2.73
N PHE A 202 5.11 4.71 -2.78
CA PHE A 202 5.01 3.89 -3.97
C PHE A 202 3.81 2.95 -3.85
N ALA A 203 2.81 3.16 -4.69
CA ALA A 203 1.58 2.38 -4.74
C ALA A 203 1.57 1.49 -5.99
N PHE A 204 1.43 0.18 -5.80
CA PHE A 204 1.37 -0.77 -6.90
C PHE A 204 0.01 -1.45 -6.94
N PHE A 205 -0.65 -1.43 -8.09
CA PHE A 205 -1.97 -2.05 -8.30
C PHE A 205 -1.89 -3.20 -9.32
N GLY A 206 -0.75 -3.87 -9.41
CA GLY A 206 -0.54 -4.98 -10.35
C GLY A 206 -0.59 -4.48 -11.79
N SER A 207 -1.48 -5.08 -12.58
CA SER A 207 -1.82 -4.73 -13.95
C SER A 207 -2.39 -3.32 -14.12
N ARG A 208 -2.64 -2.62 -13.01
CA ARG A 208 -3.02 -1.20 -13.01
C ARG A 208 -1.85 -0.26 -12.77
N GLY A 209 -0.62 -0.75 -12.67
CA GLY A 209 0.59 0.07 -12.69
C GLY A 209 1.17 0.35 -11.31
N LEU A 210 2.37 0.94 -11.34
CA LEU A 210 3.12 1.47 -10.21
C LEU A 210 3.07 2.99 -10.26
N TYR A 211 2.86 3.62 -9.11
CA TYR A 211 2.72 5.07 -8.96
C TYR A 211 3.62 5.55 -7.83
N ALA A 212 4.34 6.65 -8.06
CA ALA A 212 5.13 7.32 -7.04
C ALA A 212 4.51 8.68 -6.71
N TYR A 213 4.21 8.88 -5.44
CA TYR A 213 3.72 10.14 -4.89
C TYR A 213 4.78 10.74 -3.96
N ASP A 214 4.80 12.06 -3.81
CA ASP A 214 5.42 12.67 -2.63
C ASP A 214 4.53 12.48 -1.38
N MET A 215 5.01 12.90 -0.22
CA MET A 215 4.28 12.75 1.05
C MET A 215 3.03 13.63 1.12
N GLU A 216 2.95 14.67 0.30
CA GLU A 216 1.80 15.57 0.15
C GLU A 216 0.72 15.03 -0.81
N GLY A 217 0.98 13.91 -1.48
CA GLY A 217 0.03 13.25 -2.37
C GLY A 217 0.08 13.74 -3.83
N ASN A 218 1.15 14.43 -4.24
CA ASN A 218 1.36 14.79 -5.63
C ASN A 218 2.04 13.64 -6.38
N LEU A 219 1.42 13.20 -7.49
CA LEU A 219 1.99 12.19 -8.37
C LEU A 219 3.28 12.73 -9.02
N GLN A 220 4.40 12.02 -8.83
CA GLN A 220 5.69 12.34 -9.41
C GLN A 220 5.90 11.61 -10.74
N TRP A 221 5.60 10.31 -10.78
CA TRP A 221 5.70 9.48 -11.97
C TRP A 221 4.86 8.20 -11.82
N ASP A 222 4.59 7.56 -12.96
CA ASP A 222 3.92 6.26 -13.03
C ASP A 222 4.51 5.36 -14.11
N VAL A 223 4.33 4.04 -13.95
CA VAL A 223 4.74 3.03 -14.93
C VAL A 223 3.65 1.97 -15.07
N ASP A 224 3.24 1.72 -16.31
CA ASP A 224 2.35 0.62 -16.68
C ASP A 224 3.14 -0.55 -17.32
N PHE A 225 2.99 -1.74 -16.75
CA PHE A 225 3.62 -2.97 -17.22
C PHE A 225 2.68 -3.83 -18.09
N GLY A 226 1.43 -3.39 -18.28
CA GLY A 226 0.38 -4.09 -18.99
C GLY A 226 -0.39 -5.08 -18.12
N ASP A 227 -1.05 -6.03 -18.77
CA ASP A 227 -2.00 -6.94 -18.11
C ASP A 227 -1.40 -8.30 -17.74
N MET A 228 -1.46 -8.65 -16.45
CA MET A 228 -1.14 -9.96 -15.92
C MET A 228 -2.25 -10.98 -16.24
N ARG A 229 -1.98 -11.94 -17.11
CA ARG A 229 -2.81 -13.17 -17.22
C ARG A 229 -2.86 -13.98 -15.92
N ILE A 230 -4.02 -14.04 -15.27
CA ILE A 230 -4.18 -14.60 -13.92
C ILE A 230 -4.62 -16.07 -13.97
N ARG A 231 -3.88 -16.95 -13.29
CA ARG A 231 -4.29 -18.35 -13.18
C ARG A 231 -5.56 -18.48 -12.35
N ASN A 232 -6.62 -19.08 -12.92
CA ASN A 232 -7.89 -19.35 -12.23
C ASN A 232 -8.51 -18.13 -11.52
N GLY A 233 -8.20 -16.92 -11.99
CA GLY A 233 -8.61 -15.68 -11.33
C GLY A 233 -8.16 -15.62 -9.87
N PHE A 234 -7.00 -16.16 -9.47
CA PHE A 234 -6.49 -16.01 -8.10
C PHE A 234 -6.36 -14.54 -7.65
N GLY A 235 -6.25 -13.63 -8.61
CA GLY A 235 -5.98 -12.21 -8.44
C GLY A 235 -4.49 -11.92 -8.38
N GLU A 236 -4.18 -10.64 -8.20
CA GLU A 236 -2.82 -10.09 -8.20
C GLU A 236 -2.46 -9.68 -6.77
N GLY A 237 -1.17 -9.62 -6.41
CA GLY A 237 -0.80 -9.32 -5.02
C GLY A 237 0.67 -9.22 -4.68
N THR A 238 1.58 -9.18 -5.67
CA THR A 238 2.99 -8.90 -5.39
C THR A 238 3.11 -7.50 -4.80
N SER A 239 3.76 -7.35 -3.65
CA SER A 239 4.12 -6.03 -3.13
C SER A 239 5.53 -5.65 -3.64
N PRO A 240 5.77 -4.39 -4.02
CA PRO A 240 7.11 -3.92 -4.38
C PRO A 240 8.07 -3.99 -3.18
N ALA A 241 9.36 -4.07 -3.45
CA ALA A 241 10.42 -3.96 -2.44
C ALA A 241 11.34 -2.78 -2.79
N LEU A 242 11.66 -1.94 -1.82
CA LEU A 242 12.60 -0.84 -1.98
C LEU A 242 13.90 -1.14 -1.24
N HIS A 243 15.03 -0.93 -1.92
CA HIS A 243 16.34 -1.02 -1.31
C HIS A 243 17.28 0.04 -1.90
N GLY A 244 17.72 0.98 -1.08
CA GLY A 244 18.39 2.20 -1.57
C GLY A 244 17.46 2.95 -2.52
N ASP A 245 17.95 3.25 -3.72
CA ASP A 245 17.18 3.94 -4.77
C ASP A 245 16.49 2.97 -5.75
N THR A 246 16.48 1.67 -5.45
CA THR A 246 15.96 0.65 -6.37
C THR A 246 14.65 0.05 -5.89
N ILE A 247 13.61 0.17 -6.70
CA ILE A 247 12.32 -0.52 -6.53
C ILE A 247 12.34 -1.80 -7.35
N VAL A 248 12.07 -2.94 -6.72
CA VAL A 248 12.01 -4.24 -7.36
C VAL A 248 10.60 -4.79 -7.34
N ILE A 249 10.11 -5.22 -8.51
CA ILE A 249 8.79 -5.83 -8.67
C ILE A 249 8.92 -7.18 -9.38
N VAL A 250 8.27 -8.19 -8.80
CA VAL A 250 8.07 -9.49 -9.44
C VAL A 250 6.78 -9.48 -10.25
N TRP A 251 6.91 -9.70 -11.55
CA TRP A 251 5.83 -9.85 -12.51
C TRP A 251 5.65 -11.32 -12.87
N ASP A 252 5.08 -12.11 -11.94
CA ASP A 252 4.82 -13.55 -12.12
C ASP A 252 3.36 -13.82 -12.45
N HIS A 253 3.11 -14.41 -13.62
CA HIS A 253 1.77 -14.64 -14.14
C HIS A 253 1.76 -15.75 -15.20
N GLN A 254 0.62 -16.03 -15.83
CA GLN A 254 0.51 -17.08 -16.87
C GLN A 254 1.10 -16.69 -18.24
N GLY A 255 1.68 -15.49 -18.36
CA GLY A 255 2.40 -15.07 -19.54
C GLY A 255 3.92 -15.05 -19.36
N ASP A 256 4.58 -14.18 -20.11
CA ASP A 256 6.02 -14.01 -20.02
C ASP A 256 6.34 -13.22 -18.75
N SER A 257 6.74 -13.97 -17.72
CA SER A 257 7.04 -13.42 -16.41
C SER A 257 8.42 -12.76 -16.39
N PHE A 258 8.56 -11.70 -15.59
CA PHE A 258 9.82 -10.99 -15.42
C PHE A 258 9.98 -10.44 -14.01
N ILE A 259 11.19 -9.98 -13.70
CA ILE A 259 11.50 -9.11 -12.57
C ILE A 259 12.01 -7.79 -13.13
N VAL A 260 11.55 -6.68 -12.57
CA VAL A 260 12.01 -5.34 -12.97
C VAL A 260 12.61 -4.64 -11.76
N ALA A 261 13.71 -3.93 -11.99
CA ALA A 261 14.34 -3.02 -11.06
C ALA A 261 14.26 -1.62 -11.66
N LEU A 262 13.68 -0.69 -10.92
CA LEU A 262 13.43 0.69 -11.32
C LEU A 262 14.23 1.62 -10.40
N ASP A 263 14.72 2.72 -10.94
CA ASP A 263 15.15 3.84 -10.10
C ASP A 263 13.90 4.47 -9.45
N LYS A 264 14.02 4.92 -8.21
CA LYS A 264 12.91 5.57 -7.51
C LYS A 264 12.63 7.01 -7.99
N ASN A 265 13.56 7.62 -8.72
CA ASN A 265 13.50 9.03 -9.16
C ASN A 265 13.26 9.18 -10.68
#